data_AF-A0A437M7L2-F1
#
_entry.id   AF-A0A437M7L2-F1
#
_cell.length_a   1.000
_cell.length_b   1.000
_cell.length_c   1.000
_cell.angle_alpha   90.00
_cell.angle_beta   90.00
_cell.angle_gamma   90.00
#
_symmetry.space_group_name_H-M   'P 1'
#
loop_
_entity.id
_entity.type
_entity.pdbx_description
1 polymer ?
#
loop_
_entity_poly.entity_id
_entity_poly.type
_entity_poly.pdbx_seq_one_letter_code
_entity_poly.pdbx_strand_id
1 'polypeptide(L)'
;MTNWPIDWRAVVDEAVRRRKREGLSQRSLGELAGVSAPTINAFEQGEINLRFERIVAILHALGMFVSPGKADAFDTFIYNARRKWEELVAPLPSDDPSRQPLGHSEQAYELNGIKAPGSTPQLRRVLAELPKTSGWSPFWVPTREELRPYIEDGMLECWLGRPDHDRAFPDPAHTDFWRIDRKGQAYLHRGYQEDGMDNLEPGTIFDLTLPIWRTAEVLLHAANLASALGGSGETTVRFHARYSGIEGRDLINWSKPRTRIYIDGRHRARSSQIDLEAYTDVEKIETELAVVIAEILTPLYERFDGYELAPDLIETEIRDMRRQPGFGRRDL
;
A
#
# COMPACT_ATOMS: atom_id res chain seq x y z
N MET A 1 26.60 14.34 31.05
CA MET A 1 25.42 14.03 30.23
C MET A 1 25.67 12.69 29.58
N THR A 2 25.00 11.66 30.08
CA THR A 2 25.07 10.28 29.59
C THR A 2 24.63 10.25 28.13
N ASN A 3 25.48 9.72 27.26
CA ASN A 3 25.26 9.59 25.83
C ASN A 3 24.12 8.58 25.60
N TRP A 4 22.87 9.06 25.58
CA TRP A 4 21.72 8.21 25.24
C TRP A 4 21.83 7.88 23.74
N PRO A 5 21.70 6.60 23.33
CA PRO A 5 22.01 6.17 21.97
C PRO A 5 21.02 6.67 20.90
N ILE A 6 20.03 7.46 21.29
CA ILE A 6 18.95 7.99 20.46
C ILE A 6 18.77 9.46 20.84
N ASP A 7 18.47 10.32 19.87
CA ASP A 7 18.04 11.71 20.15
C ASP A 7 16.66 11.70 20.81
N TRP A 8 16.67 11.51 22.13
CA TRP A 8 15.47 11.42 22.94
C TRP A 8 14.60 12.67 22.83
N ARG A 9 15.22 13.84 22.65
CA ARG A 9 14.48 15.09 22.56
C ARG A 9 13.70 15.16 21.25
N ALA A 10 14.33 14.77 20.14
CA ALA A 10 13.64 14.68 18.85
C ALA A 10 12.45 13.71 18.88
N VAL A 11 12.58 12.56 19.55
CA VAL A 11 11.48 11.59 19.72
C VAL A 11 10.31 12.21 20.49
N VAL A 12 10.59 12.90 21.60
CA VAL A 12 9.56 13.56 22.42
C VAL A 12 8.88 14.70 21.66
N ASP A 13 9.64 15.53 20.95
CA ASP A 13 9.11 16.65 20.17
C ASP A 13 8.16 16.17 19.06
N GLU A 14 8.51 15.09 18.36
CA GLU A 14 7.64 14.47 17.36
C GLU A 14 6.37 13.89 18.00
N ALA A 15 6.48 13.23 19.15
CA ALA A 15 5.33 12.68 19.86
C ALA A 15 4.34 13.78 20.30
N VAL A 16 4.84 14.90 20.83
CA VAL A 16 4.03 16.07 21.18
C VAL A 16 3.34 16.64 19.95
N ARG A 17 4.05 16.71 18.81
CA ARG A 17 3.50 17.22 17.55
C ARG A 17 2.34 16.33 17.05
N ARG A 18 2.51 15.00 17.06
CA ARG A 18 1.45 14.06 16.63
C ARG A 18 0.22 14.12 17.51
N ARG A 19 0.41 14.07 18.84
CA ARG A 19 -0.71 14.19 19.80
C ARG A 19 -1.54 15.45 19.55
N LYS A 20 -0.87 16.59 19.36
CA LYS A 20 -1.53 17.88 19.09
C LYS A 20 -2.28 17.88 17.75
N ARG A 21 -1.67 17.31 16.70
CA ARG A 21 -2.30 17.18 15.38
C ARG A 21 -3.58 16.32 15.43
N GLU A 22 -3.59 15.30 16.28
CA GLU A 22 -4.73 14.41 16.51
C GLU A 22 -5.76 14.97 17.50
N GLY A 23 -5.56 16.18 18.03
CA GLY A 23 -6.49 16.81 18.97
C GLY A 23 -6.56 16.14 20.35
N LEU A 24 -5.62 15.24 20.67
CA LEU A 24 -5.63 14.48 21.91
C LEU A 24 -5.14 15.32 23.09
N SER A 25 -5.90 15.34 24.19
CA SER A 25 -5.39 15.86 25.46
C SER A 25 -4.36 14.90 26.09
N GLN A 26 -3.51 15.37 27.01
CA GLN A 26 -2.60 14.47 27.76
C GLN A 26 -3.38 13.38 28.52
N ARG A 27 -4.58 13.71 29.02
CA ARG A 27 -5.46 12.75 29.69
C ARG A 27 -5.99 11.70 28.72
N SER A 28 -6.47 12.11 27.55
CA SER A 28 -6.98 11.22 26.50
C SER A 28 -5.87 10.30 25.97
N LEU A 29 -4.66 10.83 25.77
CA LEU A 29 -3.51 10.00 25.41
C LEU A 29 -3.14 9.02 26.53
N GLY A 30 -3.20 9.46 27.80
CA GLY A 30 -2.98 8.57 28.94
C GLY A 30 -3.96 7.40 28.96
N GLU A 31 -5.24 7.67 28.72
CA GLU A 31 -6.29 6.65 28.61
C GLU A 31 -6.00 5.67 27.44
N LEU A 32 -5.64 6.17 26.26
CA LEU A 32 -5.27 5.36 25.09
C LEU A 32 -4.03 4.48 25.33
N ALA A 33 -3.02 5.03 25.99
CA ALA A 33 -1.77 4.33 26.28
C ALA A 33 -1.83 3.46 27.55
N GLY A 34 -2.94 3.47 28.30
CA GLY A 34 -3.05 2.76 29.58
C GLY A 34 -2.08 3.26 30.65
N VAL A 35 -1.74 4.56 30.64
CA VAL A 35 -0.84 5.22 31.58
C VAL A 35 -1.48 6.45 32.23
N SER A 36 -0.94 6.93 33.35
CA SER A 36 -1.50 8.11 34.03
C SER A 36 -1.13 9.42 33.31
N ALA A 37 -1.99 10.44 33.37
CA ALA A 37 -1.69 11.77 32.80
C ALA A 37 -0.37 12.38 33.32
N PRO A 38 0.02 12.22 34.60
CA PRO A 38 1.36 12.61 35.06
C PRO A 38 2.50 11.89 34.33
N THR A 39 2.31 10.62 33.94
CA THR A 39 3.30 9.86 33.15
C THR A 39 3.46 10.44 31.75
N ILE A 40 2.35 10.86 31.12
CA ILE A 40 2.39 11.58 29.83
C ILE A 40 3.15 12.89 29.99
N ASN A 41 2.84 13.67 31.03
CA ASN A 41 3.52 14.94 31.25
C ASN A 41 5.04 14.74 31.46
N ALA A 42 5.46 13.78 32.29
CA ALA A 42 6.88 13.46 32.49
C ALA A 42 7.56 13.06 31.16
N PHE A 43 6.88 12.28 30.33
CA PHE A 43 7.37 11.92 28.99
C PHE A 43 7.53 13.16 28.10
N GLU A 44 6.53 14.04 28.03
CA GLU A 44 6.57 15.27 27.23
C GLU A 44 7.61 16.29 27.74
N GLN A 45 7.97 16.24 29.03
CA GLN A 45 9.09 17.02 29.56
C GLN A 45 10.46 16.45 29.16
N GLY A 46 10.51 15.24 28.60
CA GLY A 46 11.74 14.57 28.18
C GLY A 46 12.43 13.81 29.31
N GLU A 47 11.71 13.39 30.35
CA GLU A 47 12.27 12.56 31.41
C GLU A 47 12.72 11.18 30.88
N ILE A 48 13.96 10.79 31.19
CA ILE A 48 14.57 9.52 30.71
C ILE A 48 14.49 8.37 31.73
N ASN A 49 14.00 8.64 32.93
CA ASN A 49 13.88 7.68 34.04
C ASN A 49 12.51 6.97 34.06
N LEU A 50 11.67 7.19 33.04
CA LEU A 50 10.40 6.49 32.88
C LEU A 50 10.65 5.00 32.59
N ARG A 51 9.77 4.15 33.11
CA ARG A 51 9.80 2.72 32.79
C ARG A 51 9.65 2.53 31.28
N PHE A 52 10.49 1.69 30.69
CA PHE A 52 10.52 1.47 29.25
C PHE A 52 9.17 1.03 28.69
N GLU A 53 8.42 0.19 29.41
CA GLU A 53 7.09 -0.26 28.98
C GLU A 53 6.09 0.90 28.87
N ARG A 54 6.23 1.94 29.70
CA ARG A 54 5.37 3.13 29.65
C ARG A 54 5.73 4.02 28.47
N ILE A 55 7.03 4.17 28.17
CA ILE A 55 7.50 4.89 26.98
C ILE A 55 6.95 4.22 25.72
N VAL A 56 7.09 2.89 25.63
CA VAL A 56 6.57 2.09 24.53
C VAL A 56 5.07 2.26 24.35
N ALA A 57 4.29 2.18 25.44
CA ALA A 57 2.84 2.33 25.36
C ALA A 57 2.40 3.71 24.84
N ILE A 58 3.10 4.78 25.26
CA ILE A 58 2.84 6.15 24.79
C ILE A 58 3.17 6.28 23.30
N LEU A 59 4.34 5.82 22.89
CA LEU A 59 4.76 5.89 21.49
C LEU A 59 3.88 5.01 20.59
N HIS A 60 3.46 3.84 21.05
CA HIS A 60 2.54 2.96 20.32
C HIS A 60 1.18 3.61 20.11
N ALA A 61 0.60 4.24 21.15
CA ALA A 61 -0.65 4.97 21.04
C ALA A 61 -0.61 6.15 20.05
N LEU A 62 0.59 6.67 19.74
CA LEU A 62 0.83 7.74 18.76
C LEU A 62 1.31 7.21 17.39
N GLY A 63 1.30 5.89 17.18
CA GLY A 63 1.79 5.25 15.97
C GLY A 63 3.29 5.49 15.72
N MET A 64 4.07 5.64 16.78
CA MET A 64 5.52 5.91 16.78
C MET A 64 6.35 4.73 17.28
N PHE A 65 5.71 3.67 17.76
CA PHE A 65 6.40 2.47 18.19
C PHE A 65 5.67 1.25 17.67
N VAL A 66 6.44 0.35 17.07
CA VAL A 66 5.97 -0.94 16.56
C VAL A 66 6.59 -2.00 17.46
N SER A 67 5.76 -2.80 18.13
CA SER A 67 6.28 -3.91 18.95
C SER A 67 6.76 -5.03 18.03
N PRO A 68 7.72 -5.89 18.41
CA PRO A 68 8.01 -7.09 17.65
C PRO A 68 7.02 -8.21 18.04
N GLY A 69 5.90 -8.28 17.33
CA GLY A 69 4.95 -9.40 17.31
C GLY A 69 4.69 -9.90 15.87
N LYS A 70 3.98 -11.03 15.69
CA LYS A 70 3.60 -11.51 14.34
C LYS A 70 2.71 -10.50 13.60
N ALA A 71 1.73 -9.90 14.29
CA ALA A 71 0.87 -8.86 13.71
C ALA A 71 1.66 -7.61 13.33
N ASP A 72 2.63 -7.23 14.16
CA ASP A 72 3.48 -6.07 13.93
C ASP A 72 4.56 -6.29 12.86
N ALA A 73 4.87 -7.55 12.52
CA ALA A 73 5.87 -7.88 11.52
C ALA A 73 5.45 -7.39 10.12
N PHE A 74 4.15 -7.45 9.81
CA PHE A 74 3.62 -6.95 8.55
C PHE A 74 3.59 -5.42 8.50
N ASP A 75 3.18 -4.76 9.59
CA ASP A 75 3.20 -3.30 9.68
C ASP A 75 4.64 -2.75 9.64
N THR A 76 5.59 -3.45 10.27
CA THR A 76 7.02 -3.15 10.15
C THR A 76 7.52 -3.32 8.72
N PHE A 77 7.08 -4.37 8.02
CA PHE A 77 7.44 -4.60 6.63
C PHE A 77 6.94 -3.46 5.72
N ILE A 78 5.68 -3.04 5.87
CA ILE A 78 5.12 -1.89 5.14
C ILE A 78 5.91 -0.61 5.45
N TYR A 79 6.18 -0.34 6.73
CA TYR A 79 6.96 0.83 7.16
C TYR A 79 8.35 0.86 6.51
N ASN A 80 9.06 -0.27 6.52
CA ASN A 80 10.39 -0.37 5.91
C ASN A 80 10.35 -0.23 4.39
N ALA A 81 9.31 -0.74 3.72
CA ALA A 81 9.13 -0.56 2.29
C ALA A 81 8.88 0.92 1.93
N ARG A 82 8.03 1.64 2.69
CA ARG A 82 7.83 3.09 2.54
C ARG A 82 9.13 3.85 2.73
N ARG A 83 9.88 3.56 3.80
CA ARG A 83 11.17 4.19 4.11
C ARG A 83 12.16 4.01 2.97
N LYS A 84 12.26 2.80 2.41
CA LYS A 84 13.12 2.54 1.26
C LYS A 84 12.66 3.36 0.06
N TRP A 85 11.38 3.36 -0.29
CA TRP A 85 10.87 4.17 -1.39
C TRP A 85 11.22 5.65 -1.23
N GLU A 86 11.06 6.21 -0.02
CA GLU A 86 11.45 7.59 0.28
C GLU A 86 12.95 7.84 0.06
N GLU A 87 13.83 6.91 0.46
CA GLU A 87 15.28 7.00 0.21
C GLU A 87 15.63 6.95 -1.27
N LEU A 88 14.94 6.05 -1.99
CA LEU A 88 15.07 5.84 -3.41
C LEU A 88 14.73 7.13 -4.16
N VAL A 89 13.59 7.76 -3.89
CA VAL A 89 13.14 8.95 -4.63
C VAL A 89 13.75 10.28 -4.15
N ALA A 90 14.35 10.33 -2.96
CA ALA A 90 14.98 11.52 -2.40
C ALA A 90 15.99 12.27 -3.31
N PRO A 91 16.90 11.60 -4.06
CA PRO A 91 17.82 12.27 -4.97
C PRO A 91 17.16 12.80 -6.26
N LEU A 92 15.91 12.46 -6.55
CA LEU A 92 15.24 12.87 -7.78
C LEU A 92 14.72 14.33 -7.71
N PRO A 93 14.68 15.04 -8.86
CA PRO A 93 14.02 16.35 -8.96
C PRO A 93 12.61 16.34 -8.38
N SER A 94 12.14 17.43 -7.77
CA SER A 94 10.84 17.48 -7.07
C SER A 94 9.63 17.18 -7.93
N ASP A 95 9.73 17.43 -9.21
CA ASP A 95 8.72 17.23 -10.24
C ASP A 95 8.93 15.91 -11.03
N ASP A 96 9.92 15.09 -10.65
CA ASP A 96 10.15 13.81 -11.32
C ASP A 96 8.93 12.88 -11.14
N PRO A 97 8.36 12.33 -12.24
CA PRO A 97 7.19 11.45 -12.18
C PRO A 97 7.36 10.25 -11.24
N SER A 98 8.60 9.76 -11.05
CA SER A 98 8.91 8.64 -10.18
C SER A 98 8.75 8.97 -8.69
N ARG A 99 8.70 10.26 -8.33
CA ARG A 99 8.34 10.73 -6.99
C ARG A 99 6.83 10.71 -6.75
N GLN A 100 6.03 10.59 -7.80
CA GLN A 100 4.58 10.54 -7.75
C GLN A 100 3.98 11.70 -6.92
N PRO A 101 4.38 12.97 -7.18
CA PRO A 101 4.16 14.08 -6.27
C PRO A 101 2.68 14.46 -6.08
N LEU A 102 1.81 14.04 -6.99
CA LEU A 102 0.39 14.36 -6.98
C LEU A 102 -0.46 13.29 -6.29
N GLY A 103 0.10 12.11 -6.02
CA GLY A 103 -0.62 11.02 -5.39
C GLY A 103 -0.23 9.65 -5.93
N HIS A 104 -0.54 8.65 -5.13
CA HIS A 104 -0.17 7.27 -5.38
C HIS A 104 -1.04 6.30 -4.58
N SER A 105 -1.03 5.06 -5.01
CA SER A 105 -1.58 3.94 -4.24
C SER A 105 -0.45 3.07 -3.71
N GLU A 106 -0.63 2.57 -2.50
CA GLU A 106 0.19 1.54 -1.89
C GLU A 106 -0.71 0.35 -1.61
N GLN A 107 -0.28 -0.85 -2.00
CA GLN A 107 -1.04 -2.07 -1.76
C GLN A 107 -0.08 -3.15 -1.29
N ALA A 108 -0.43 -3.79 -0.19
CA ALA A 108 0.38 -4.78 0.48
C ALA A 108 -0.46 -5.94 0.97
N TYR A 109 0.15 -7.11 1.08
CA TYR A 109 -0.48 -8.24 1.75
C TYR A 109 0.53 -9.11 2.49
N GLU A 110 0.03 -9.88 3.45
CA GLU A 110 0.74 -10.98 4.11
C GLU A 110 -0.07 -12.27 3.94
N LEU A 111 0.63 -13.34 3.56
CA LEU A 111 0.07 -14.70 3.47
C LEU A 111 0.43 -15.51 4.71
N ASN A 112 -0.57 -16.15 5.32
CA ASN A 112 -0.36 -17.11 6.40
C ASN A 112 -0.93 -18.49 6.00
N GLY A 113 -0.11 -19.54 6.14
CA GLY A 113 -0.47 -20.89 5.68
C GLY A 113 0.34 -21.39 4.48
N ILE A 114 1.36 -20.64 4.04
CA ILE A 114 2.23 -21.01 2.91
C ILE A 114 3.51 -21.74 3.35
N LYS A 115 4.15 -22.43 2.41
CA LYS A 115 5.52 -22.94 2.57
C LYS A 115 6.52 -21.95 2.01
N ALA A 116 7.28 -21.30 2.90
CA ALA A 116 8.33 -20.38 2.51
C ALA A 116 9.31 -21.04 1.51
N PRO A 117 9.66 -20.36 0.40
CA PRO A 117 10.64 -20.89 -0.54
C PRO A 117 12.01 -21.01 0.13
N GLY A 118 12.79 -21.99 -0.30
CA GLY A 118 14.11 -22.29 0.28
C GLY A 118 15.10 -21.14 0.12
N SER A 119 14.91 -20.26 -0.87
CA SER A 119 15.77 -19.10 -1.12
C SER A 119 15.06 -17.98 -1.90
N THR A 120 15.62 -16.76 -1.85
CA THR A 120 15.11 -15.60 -2.60
C THR A 120 15.21 -15.78 -4.14
N PRO A 121 16.25 -16.43 -4.70
CA PRO A 121 16.25 -16.81 -6.11
C PRO A 121 15.14 -17.80 -6.49
N GLN A 122 14.73 -18.70 -5.59
CA GLN A 122 13.58 -19.57 -5.82
C GLN A 122 12.28 -18.76 -5.84
N LEU A 123 12.10 -17.82 -4.91
CA LEU A 123 10.95 -16.91 -4.91
C LEU A 123 10.83 -16.14 -6.24
N ARG A 124 11.94 -15.63 -6.78
CA ARG A 124 11.94 -14.90 -8.06
C ARG A 124 11.45 -15.77 -9.22
N ARG A 125 11.84 -17.04 -9.26
CA ARG A 125 11.37 -17.99 -10.28
C ARG A 125 9.86 -18.22 -10.16
N VAL A 126 9.38 -18.44 -8.94
CA VAL A 126 7.94 -18.59 -8.67
C VAL A 126 7.16 -17.36 -9.16
N LEU A 127 7.62 -16.15 -8.82
CA LEU A 127 6.98 -14.90 -9.22
C LEU A 127 6.94 -14.72 -10.75
N ALA A 128 8.02 -15.07 -11.45
CA ALA A 128 8.09 -14.97 -12.91
C ALA A 128 7.11 -15.92 -13.64
N GLU A 129 6.69 -17.00 -12.99
CA GLU A 129 5.78 -18.01 -13.54
C GLU A 129 4.30 -17.73 -13.20
N LEU A 130 4.01 -16.72 -12.37
CA LEU A 130 2.64 -16.41 -11.97
C LEU A 130 1.80 -15.92 -13.17
N PRO A 131 0.48 -16.22 -13.18
CA PRO A 131 -0.40 -15.73 -14.23
C PRO A 131 -0.48 -14.20 -14.25
N LYS A 132 -0.44 -13.62 -15.45
CA LYS A 132 -0.69 -12.20 -15.69
C LYS A 132 -2.16 -11.86 -15.51
N THR A 133 -2.40 -10.65 -15.04
CA THR A 133 -3.74 -10.06 -14.89
C THR A 133 -3.97 -8.92 -15.89
N SER A 134 -2.90 -8.31 -16.40
CA SER A 134 -2.97 -7.25 -17.42
C SER A 134 -1.61 -7.10 -18.13
N GLY A 135 -1.50 -6.09 -19.01
CA GLY A 135 -0.22 -5.70 -19.61
C GLY A 135 0.78 -5.10 -18.62
N TRP A 136 0.33 -4.66 -17.44
CA TRP A 136 1.16 -4.08 -16.37
C TRP A 136 0.74 -4.62 -15.00
N SER A 137 0.85 -5.94 -14.86
CA SER A 137 0.46 -6.66 -13.64
C SER A 137 1.22 -6.19 -12.40
N PRO A 138 0.59 -6.23 -11.21
CA PRO A 138 1.28 -5.95 -9.97
C PRO A 138 2.42 -6.94 -9.76
N PHE A 139 3.51 -6.48 -9.15
CA PHE A 139 4.70 -7.30 -8.87
C PHE A 139 5.33 -7.97 -10.09
N TRP A 140 5.14 -7.38 -11.28
CA TRP A 140 5.76 -7.87 -12.50
C TRP A 140 7.29 -8.00 -12.33
N VAL A 141 7.84 -9.14 -12.75
CA VAL A 141 9.26 -9.47 -12.69
C VAL A 141 9.89 -9.17 -14.06
N PRO A 142 10.51 -7.99 -14.26
CA PRO A 142 11.22 -7.69 -15.50
C PRO A 142 12.42 -8.62 -15.69
N THR A 143 12.65 -8.99 -16.95
CA THR A 143 13.75 -9.86 -17.37
C THR A 143 14.94 -9.11 -17.95
N ARG A 144 14.75 -7.85 -18.36
CA ARG A 144 15.84 -6.95 -18.80
C ARG A 144 16.81 -6.71 -17.65
N GLU A 145 18.10 -6.90 -17.90
CA GLU A 145 19.16 -6.91 -16.87
C GLU A 145 19.18 -5.64 -16.01
N GLU A 146 18.93 -4.49 -16.64
CA GLU A 146 18.91 -3.16 -16.05
C GLU A 146 17.65 -2.88 -15.20
N LEU A 147 16.54 -3.58 -15.48
CA LEU A 147 15.27 -3.43 -14.76
C LEU A 147 15.02 -4.57 -13.76
N ARG A 148 15.78 -5.67 -13.85
CA ARG A 148 15.50 -6.90 -13.09
C ARG A 148 15.46 -6.65 -11.58
N PRO A 149 14.60 -7.37 -10.84
CA PRO A 149 14.61 -7.28 -9.39
C PRO A 149 15.94 -7.81 -8.81
N TYR A 150 16.42 -7.16 -7.75
CA TYR A 150 17.62 -7.55 -7.02
C TYR A 150 17.26 -8.01 -5.60
N ILE A 151 18.25 -8.61 -4.94
CA ILE A 151 18.10 -9.06 -3.55
C ILE A 151 18.68 -7.98 -2.65
N GLU A 152 17.85 -7.44 -1.77
CA GLU A 152 18.21 -6.44 -0.77
C GLU A 152 17.61 -6.88 0.57
N ASP A 153 18.41 -6.92 1.64
CA ASP A 153 17.96 -7.33 2.98
C ASP A 153 17.21 -8.68 3.02
N GLY A 154 17.57 -9.60 2.12
CA GLY A 154 16.94 -10.92 1.99
C GLY A 154 15.57 -10.92 1.28
N MET A 155 15.09 -9.77 0.82
CA MET A 155 13.87 -9.57 0.04
C MET A 155 14.18 -9.45 -1.44
N LEU A 156 13.20 -9.73 -2.31
CA LEU A 156 13.24 -9.27 -3.69
C LEU A 156 12.71 -7.84 -3.73
N GLU A 157 13.46 -6.97 -4.39
CA GLU A 157 13.12 -5.56 -4.59
C GLU A 157 13.20 -5.24 -6.08
N CYS A 158 12.22 -4.49 -6.56
CA CYS A 158 12.25 -3.91 -7.89
C CYS A 158 11.89 -2.43 -7.80
N TRP A 159 12.63 -1.62 -8.55
CA TRP A 159 12.32 -0.22 -8.71
C TRP A 159 12.45 0.17 -10.19
N LEU A 160 11.33 0.58 -10.80
CA LEU A 160 11.21 0.96 -12.21
C LEU A 160 11.35 2.47 -12.46
N GLY A 161 11.45 3.29 -11.41
CA GLY A 161 11.64 4.73 -11.47
C GLY A 161 13.11 5.19 -11.44
N ARG A 162 14.05 4.33 -11.84
CA ARG A 162 15.48 4.67 -11.86
C ARG A 162 15.77 5.73 -12.95
N PRO A 163 16.53 6.80 -12.64
CA PRO A 163 16.79 7.88 -13.58
C PRO A 163 17.77 7.48 -14.70
N ASP A 164 18.67 6.53 -14.44
CA ASP A 164 19.79 6.18 -15.32
C ASP A 164 19.45 5.11 -16.39
N HIS A 165 18.17 4.76 -16.54
CA HIS A 165 17.73 3.73 -17.48
C HIS A 165 16.75 4.28 -18.51
N ASP A 166 16.90 3.83 -19.76
CA ASP A 166 15.96 4.15 -20.82
C ASP A 166 14.60 3.48 -20.54
N ARG A 167 13.62 4.30 -20.15
CA ARG A 167 12.29 3.86 -19.71
C ARG A 167 11.34 3.90 -20.90
N ALA A 168 10.64 2.79 -21.13
CA ALA A 168 9.57 2.74 -22.12
C ALA A 168 8.39 3.68 -21.77
N PHE A 169 8.18 3.90 -20.47
CA PHE A 169 7.09 4.71 -19.93
C PHE A 169 7.64 5.60 -18.80
N PRO A 170 7.79 6.92 -19.02
CA PRO A 170 8.31 7.85 -18.02
C PRO A 170 7.22 8.44 -17.11
N ASP A 171 6.04 7.85 -17.03
CA ASP A 171 4.90 8.37 -16.26
C ASP A 171 4.77 7.75 -14.85
N PRO A 172 4.01 8.39 -13.93
CA PRO A 172 3.87 7.91 -12.56
C PRO A 172 3.37 6.46 -12.43
N ALA A 173 2.49 6.01 -13.33
CA ALA A 173 1.81 4.71 -13.25
C ALA A 173 2.71 3.52 -13.58
N HIS A 174 3.85 3.78 -14.24
CA HIS A 174 4.83 2.79 -14.65
C HIS A 174 6.15 2.88 -13.87
N THR A 175 6.21 3.74 -12.84
CA THR A 175 7.37 3.90 -11.96
C THR A 175 7.25 3.10 -10.67
N ASP A 176 6.79 1.84 -10.79
CA ASP A 176 6.54 0.99 -9.63
C ASP A 176 7.79 0.81 -8.77
N PHE A 177 7.54 0.78 -7.46
CA PHE A 177 8.43 0.19 -6.49
C PHE A 177 7.71 -0.97 -5.81
N TRP A 178 8.35 -2.13 -5.73
CA TRP A 178 7.77 -3.24 -4.99
C TRP A 178 8.83 -4.07 -4.26
N ARG A 179 8.40 -4.70 -3.17
CA ARG A 179 9.17 -5.66 -2.37
C ARG A 179 8.36 -6.91 -2.09
N ILE A 180 8.99 -8.07 -2.14
CA ILE A 180 8.40 -9.35 -1.70
C ILE A 180 9.45 -10.15 -0.91
N ASP A 181 9.04 -10.67 0.25
CA ASP A 181 9.88 -11.52 1.08
C ASP A 181 9.49 -13.00 1.00
N ARG A 182 10.32 -13.88 1.58
CA ARG A 182 10.05 -15.33 1.58
C ARG A 182 8.96 -15.76 2.55
N LYS A 183 8.50 -14.88 3.44
CA LYS A 183 7.41 -15.15 4.38
C LYS A 183 6.04 -14.89 3.75
N GLY A 184 6.01 -14.42 2.50
CA GLY A 184 4.77 -14.12 1.80
C GLY A 184 4.25 -12.72 2.08
N GLN A 185 5.11 -11.80 2.53
CA GLN A 185 4.81 -10.38 2.62
C GLN A 185 5.17 -9.70 1.30
N ALA A 186 4.25 -8.89 0.77
CA ALA A 186 4.42 -8.16 -0.47
C ALA A 186 3.94 -6.72 -0.32
N TYR A 187 4.65 -5.77 -0.94
CA TYR A 187 4.32 -4.34 -0.96
C TYR A 187 4.55 -3.78 -2.36
N LEU A 188 3.56 -3.04 -2.87
CA LEU A 188 3.59 -2.33 -4.15
C LEU A 188 3.25 -0.86 -3.91
N HIS A 189 4.03 0.02 -4.51
CA HIS A 189 3.82 1.46 -4.57
C HIS A 189 3.73 1.88 -6.04
N ARG A 190 2.64 2.54 -6.43
CA ARG A 190 2.34 2.89 -7.82
C ARG A 190 1.58 4.21 -7.91
N GLY A 191 2.01 5.08 -8.84
CA GLY A 191 1.37 6.36 -9.12
C GLY A 191 0.02 6.18 -9.81
N TYR A 192 -0.82 7.22 -9.74
CA TYR A 192 -2.10 7.19 -10.44
C TYR A 192 -1.93 7.28 -11.95
N GLN A 193 -2.72 6.49 -12.68
CA GLN A 193 -2.60 6.38 -14.13
C GLN A 193 -3.11 7.63 -14.83
N GLU A 194 -4.16 8.21 -14.28
CA GLU A 194 -4.75 9.48 -14.70
C GLU A 194 -3.77 10.67 -14.63
N ASP A 195 -2.73 10.61 -13.79
CA ASP A 195 -1.74 11.69 -13.64
C ASP A 195 -0.64 11.66 -14.71
N GLY A 196 -0.56 10.57 -15.48
CA GLY A 196 0.45 10.36 -16.52
C GLY A 196 -0.01 10.67 -17.94
N MET A 197 -1.23 11.20 -18.11
CA MET A 197 -1.91 11.24 -19.41
C MET A 197 -2.01 12.64 -19.97
N ASP A 198 -1.59 12.81 -21.22
CA ASP A 198 -1.53 14.12 -21.89
C ASP A 198 -2.89 14.82 -22.05
N ASN A 199 -4.00 14.07 -22.00
CA ASN A 199 -5.35 14.60 -22.21
C ASN A 199 -6.10 14.95 -20.91
N LEU A 200 -5.42 14.88 -19.77
CA LEU A 200 -5.97 15.24 -18.47
C LEU A 200 -5.04 16.21 -17.76
N GLU A 201 -5.61 17.07 -16.92
CA GLU A 201 -4.82 17.86 -15.98
C GLU A 201 -4.42 16.95 -14.80
N PRO A 202 -3.12 16.67 -14.56
CA PRO A 202 -2.70 15.81 -13.47
C PRO A 202 -3.18 16.33 -12.11
N GLY A 203 -3.51 15.44 -11.18
CA GLY A 203 -3.94 15.83 -9.84
C GLY A 203 -5.41 16.25 -9.70
N THR A 204 -6.19 16.23 -10.79
CA THR A 204 -7.56 16.78 -10.79
C THR A 204 -8.66 15.74 -10.70
N ILE A 205 -8.39 14.52 -11.15
CA ILE A 205 -9.39 13.44 -11.18
C ILE A 205 -8.92 12.22 -10.40
N PHE A 206 -9.86 11.38 -10.03
CA PHE A 206 -9.63 10.02 -9.55
C PHE A 206 -10.52 9.07 -10.37
N ASP A 207 -9.94 8.08 -11.03
CA ASP A 207 -10.73 7.19 -11.89
C ASP A 207 -11.65 6.27 -11.07
N LEU A 208 -12.91 6.17 -11.49
CA LEU A 208 -13.92 5.35 -10.84
C LEU A 208 -13.58 3.86 -10.86
N THR A 209 -12.94 3.34 -11.91
CA THR A 209 -12.82 1.90 -12.15
C THR A 209 -11.42 1.35 -11.91
N LEU A 210 -10.38 2.17 -12.03
CA LEU A 210 -9.00 1.72 -11.82
C LEU A 210 -8.74 1.14 -10.42
N PRO A 211 -9.20 1.74 -9.30
CA PRO A 211 -9.00 1.15 -7.97
C PRO A 211 -9.57 -0.26 -7.85
N ILE A 212 -10.74 -0.52 -8.45
CA ILE A 212 -11.38 -1.84 -8.51
C ILE A 212 -10.44 -2.84 -9.19
N TRP A 213 -9.91 -2.48 -10.36
CA TRP A 213 -8.99 -3.34 -11.11
C TRP A 213 -7.70 -3.56 -10.34
N ARG A 214 -7.04 -2.50 -9.86
CA ARG A 214 -5.74 -2.62 -9.20
C ARG A 214 -5.82 -3.46 -7.93
N THR A 215 -6.87 -3.29 -7.13
CA THR A 215 -7.08 -4.14 -5.95
C THR A 215 -7.42 -5.58 -6.32
N ALA A 216 -8.24 -5.81 -7.35
CA ALA A 216 -8.51 -7.16 -7.85
C ALA A 216 -7.23 -7.87 -8.30
N GLU A 217 -6.36 -7.18 -9.05
CA GLU A 217 -5.10 -7.74 -9.54
C GLU A 217 -4.17 -8.12 -8.39
N VAL A 218 -4.05 -7.30 -7.34
CA VAL A 218 -3.20 -7.60 -6.18
C VAL A 218 -3.74 -8.79 -5.38
N LEU A 219 -5.06 -8.87 -5.17
CA LEU A 219 -5.69 -10.02 -4.49
C LEU A 219 -5.50 -11.32 -5.28
N LEU A 220 -5.68 -11.27 -6.60
CA LEU A 220 -5.42 -12.42 -7.48
C LEU A 220 -3.93 -12.80 -7.46
N HIS A 221 -3.02 -11.83 -7.42
CA HIS A 221 -1.59 -12.11 -7.25
C HIS A 221 -1.32 -12.82 -5.90
N ALA A 222 -1.93 -12.35 -4.81
CA ALA A 222 -1.82 -12.97 -3.49
C ALA A 222 -2.29 -14.43 -3.50
N ALA A 223 -3.45 -14.72 -4.11
CA ALA A 223 -3.98 -16.08 -4.24
C ALA A 223 -3.07 -16.99 -5.10
N ASN A 224 -2.61 -16.49 -6.26
CA ASN A 224 -1.72 -17.24 -7.14
C ASN A 224 -0.36 -17.53 -6.46
N LEU A 225 0.19 -16.55 -5.74
CA LEU A 225 1.44 -16.74 -4.99
C LEU A 225 1.24 -17.76 -3.84
N ALA A 226 0.14 -17.66 -3.10
CA ALA A 226 -0.19 -18.62 -2.04
C ALA A 226 -0.22 -20.05 -2.58
N SER A 227 -0.96 -20.27 -3.67
CA SER A 227 -1.05 -21.58 -4.35
C SER A 227 0.33 -22.08 -4.81
N ALA A 228 1.12 -21.22 -5.46
CA ALA A 228 2.45 -21.57 -5.94
C ALA A 228 3.45 -21.89 -4.81
N LEU A 229 3.22 -21.37 -3.60
CA LEU A 229 3.98 -21.66 -2.39
C LEU A 229 3.34 -22.76 -1.53
N GLY A 230 2.43 -23.55 -2.09
CA GLY A 230 1.85 -24.73 -1.44
C GLY A 230 0.78 -24.42 -0.38
N GLY A 231 0.19 -23.22 -0.42
CA GLY A 231 -0.99 -22.88 0.36
C GLY A 231 -2.25 -23.59 -0.15
N SER A 232 -3.29 -23.64 0.70
CA SER A 232 -4.64 -24.12 0.38
C SER A 232 -5.63 -22.94 0.28
N GLY A 233 -6.91 -23.24 0.00
CA GLY A 233 -8.00 -22.25 0.07
C GLY A 233 -8.12 -21.55 1.43
N GLU A 234 -7.73 -22.23 2.52
CA GLU A 234 -7.72 -21.69 3.89
C GLU A 234 -6.52 -20.76 4.17
N THR A 235 -5.61 -20.56 3.21
CA THR A 235 -4.49 -19.62 3.37
C THR A 235 -5.04 -18.23 3.57
N THR A 236 -4.86 -17.67 4.76
CA THR A 236 -5.36 -16.34 5.08
C THR A 236 -4.49 -15.25 4.44
N VAL A 237 -5.14 -14.19 4.01
CA VAL A 237 -4.55 -12.99 3.41
C VAL A 237 -4.94 -11.78 4.25
N ARG A 238 -3.97 -11.15 4.89
CA ARG A 238 -4.13 -9.81 5.48
C ARG A 238 -3.74 -8.80 4.41
N PHE A 239 -4.68 -7.96 3.99
CA PHE A 239 -4.48 -6.96 2.94
C PHE A 239 -4.47 -5.56 3.56
N HIS A 240 -3.55 -4.71 3.10
CA HIS A 240 -3.49 -3.29 3.46
C HIS A 240 -3.37 -2.46 2.18
N ALA A 241 -4.13 -1.38 2.09
CA ALA A 241 -3.93 -0.37 1.05
C ALA A 241 -3.90 1.04 1.62
N ARG A 242 -3.18 1.93 0.95
CA ARG A 242 -3.20 3.37 1.22
C ARG A 242 -3.38 4.12 -0.08
N TYR A 243 -4.29 5.06 -0.11
CA TYR A 243 -4.43 6.03 -1.20
C TYR A 243 -4.05 7.40 -0.67
N SER A 244 -3.11 8.08 -1.33
CA SER A 244 -2.57 9.38 -0.92
C SER A 244 -2.68 10.38 -2.07
N GLY A 245 -2.82 11.67 -1.74
CA GLY A 245 -2.98 12.73 -2.74
C GLY A 245 -4.37 12.75 -3.38
N ILE A 246 -5.40 12.28 -2.67
CA ILE A 246 -6.77 12.21 -3.21
C ILE A 246 -7.56 13.51 -3.00
N GLU A 247 -7.16 14.39 -2.07
CA GLU A 247 -7.89 15.63 -1.77
C GLU A 247 -8.02 16.53 -3.00
N GLY A 248 -9.23 17.05 -3.21
CA GLY A 248 -9.54 17.97 -4.32
C GLY A 248 -9.84 17.28 -5.65
N ARG A 249 -9.54 15.98 -5.79
CA ARG A 249 -9.84 15.21 -7.00
C ARG A 249 -11.33 14.94 -7.15
N ASP A 250 -11.80 14.97 -8.39
CA ASP A 250 -13.17 14.57 -8.75
C ASP A 250 -13.21 13.12 -9.22
N LEU A 251 -14.17 12.36 -8.71
CA LEU A 251 -14.42 11.00 -9.14
C LEU A 251 -15.06 11.01 -10.53
N ILE A 252 -14.39 10.43 -11.53
CA ILE A 252 -14.93 10.32 -12.90
C ILE A 252 -14.66 8.95 -13.51
N ASN A 253 -15.48 8.53 -14.48
CA ASN A 253 -15.15 7.38 -15.32
C ASN A 253 -14.37 7.84 -16.55
N TRP A 254 -13.04 7.75 -16.50
CA TRP A 254 -12.15 8.19 -17.57
C TRP A 254 -11.54 7.03 -18.34
N SER A 255 -11.05 6.02 -17.64
CA SER A 255 -10.29 4.90 -18.22
C SER A 255 -11.15 4.03 -19.14
N LYS A 256 -12.48 4.07 -18.97
CA LYS A 256 -13.46 3.40 -19.83
C LYS A 256 -14.54 4.38 -20.34
N PRO A 257 -14.18 5.32 -21.23
CA PRO A 257 -15.09 6.40 -21.65
C PRO A 257 -16.24 5.90 -22.55
N ARG A 258 -16.10 4.69 -23.13
CA ARG A 258 -17.16 4.02 -23.90
C ARG A 258 -18.20 3.34 -23.02
N THR A 259 -17.86 3.05 -21.77
CA THR A 259 -18.81 2.53 -20.79
C THR A 259 -19.59 3.73 -20.28
N ARG A 260 -20.89 3.78 -20.56
CA ARG A 260 -21.78 4.88 -20.12
C ARG A 260 -22.11 4.74 -18.63
N ILE A 261 -21.09 4.74 -17.77
CA ILE A 261 -21.30 4.78 -16.32
C ILE A 261 -21.75 6.20 -15.99
N TYR A 262 -22.99 6.33 -15.54
CA TYR A 262 -23.53 7.59 -15.06
C TYR A 262 -23.10 7.78 -13.60
N ILE A 263 -22.39 8.88 -13.34
CA ILE A 263 -22.08 9.36 -12.00
C ILE A 263 -22.99 10.57 -11.78
N ASP A 264 -23.82 10.53 -10.74
CA ASP A 264 -24.71 11.64 -10.45
C ASP A 264 -23.92 12.80 -9.83
N GLY A 265 -24.13 14.02 -10.31
CA GLY A 265 -23.44 15.19 -9.78
C GLY A 265 -21.90 15.11 -9.83
N ARG A 266 -21.26 15.86 -8.91
CA ARG A 266 -19.80 15.93 -8.76
C ARG A 266 -19.43 15.38 -7.40
N HIS A 267 -18.58 14.36 -7.38
CA HIS A 267 -18.12 13.70 -6.16
C HIS A 267 -16.64 14.03 -5.94
N ARG A 268 -16.35 14.89 -4.97
CA ARG A 268 -15.00 15.38 -4.71
C ARG A 268 -14.43 14.86 -3.40
N ALA A 269 -13.19 14.43 -3.43
CA ALA A 269 -12.50 14.03 -2.21
C ALA A 269 -12.13 15.24 -1.33
N ARG A 270 -12.40 15.11 -0.03
CA ARG A 270 -12.12 16.14 1.01
C ARG A 270 -10.98 15.77 1.96
N SER A 271 -10.58 14.50 1.96
CA SER A 271 -9.45 13.99 2.73
C SER A 271 -8.24 13.81 1.82
N SER A 272 -7.04 14.05 2.31
CA SER A 272 -5.81 13.86 1.51
C SER A 272 -5.39 12.40 1.35
N GLN A 273 -5.88 11.52 2.21
CA GLN A 273 -5.50 10.12 2.23
C GLN A 273 -6.55 9.23 2.91
N ILE A 274 -6.44 7.92 2.67
CA ILE A 274 -7.13 6.88 3.43
C ILE A 274 -6.26 5.62 3.50
N ASP A 275 -6.25 4.98 4.67
CA ASP A 275 -5.69 3.64 4.87
C ASP A 275 -6.86 2.64 4.96
N LEU A 276 -6.70 1.47 4.33
CA LEU A 276 -7.69 0.41 4.21
C LEU A 276 -7.06 -0.90 4.67
N GLU A 277 -7.84 -1.72 5.38
CA GLU A 277 -7.39 -3.03 5.84
C GLU A 277 -8.52 -4.06 5.65
N ALA A 278 -8.15 -5.27 5.24
CA ALA A 278 -9.08 -6.40 5.16
C ALA A 278 -8.39 -7.71 5.50
N TYR A 279 -9.20 -8.65 5.99
CA TYR A 279 -8.80 -10.02 6.29
C TYR A 279 -9.69 -10.96 5.49
N THR A 280 -9.08 -11.82 4.68
CA THR A 280 -9.78 -12.78 3.81
C THR A 280 -8.94 -14.06 3.71
N ASP A 281 -9.38 -15.02 2.90
CA ASP A 281 -8.63 -16.20 2.52
C ASP A 281 -8.62 -16.39 0.99
N VAL A 282 -7.81 -17.35 0.53
CA VAL A 282 -7.66 -17.66 -0.89
C VAL A 282 -8.97 -18.13 -1.51
N GLU A 283 -9.75 -18.95 -0.80
CA GLU A 283 -11.03 -19.46 -1.30
C GLU A 283 -12.03 -18.33 -1.57
N LYS A 284 -12.17 -17.38 -0.63
CA LYS A 284 -13.03 -16.19 -0.79
C LYS A 284 -12.53 -15.28 -1.92
N ILE A 285 -11.21 -15.12 -2.09
CA ILE A 285 -10.65 -14.37 -3.24
C ILE A 285 -11.01 -15.04 -4.57
N GLU A 286 -10.96 -16.37 -4.65
CA GLU A 286 -11.22 -17.12 -5.87
C GLU A 286 -12.71 -17.15 -6.23
N THR A 287 -13.58 -17.31 -5.22
CA THR A 287 -15.02 -17.55 -5.40
C THR A 287 -15.87 -16.29 -5.27
N GLU A 288 -15.46 -15.33 -4.44
CA GLU A 288 -16.25 -14.17 -4.02
C GLU A 288 -15.48 -12.84 -4.16
N LEU A 289 -14.59 -12.74 -5.15
CA LEU A 289 -13.73 -11.56 -5.36
C LEU A 289 -14.48 -10.21 -5.31
N ALA A 290 -15.69 -10.14 -5.88
CA ALA A 290 -16.49 -8.92 -5.89
C ALA A 290 -16.87 -8.46 -4.47
N VAL A 291 -17.20 -9.41 -3.59
CA VAL A 291 -17.55 -9.14 -2.19
C VAL A 291 -16.32 -8.62 -1.45
N VAL A 292 -15.17 -9.28 -1.61
CA VAL A 292 -13.90 -8.85 -0.99
C VAL A 292 -13.51 -7.44 -1.43
N ILE A 293 -13.67 -7.11 -2.72
CA ILE A 293 -13.37 -5.77 -3.22
C ILE A 293 -14.34 -4.72 -2.69
N ALA A 294 -15.63 -5.05 -2.60
CA ALA A 294 -16.63 -4.16 -2.02
C ALA A 294 -16.28 -3.82 -0.55
N GLU A 295 -15.95 -4.84 0.25
CA GLU A 295 -15.51 -4.69 1.64
C GLU A 295 -14.29 -3.77 1.77
N ILE A 296 -13.31 -3.90 0.87
CA ILE A 296 -12.07 -3.10 0.90
C ILE A 296 -12.30 -1.67 0.43
N LEU A 297 -12.98 -1.47 -0.71
CA LEU A 297 -12.97 -0.18 -1.39
C LEU A 297 -14.11 0.75 -1.02
N THR A 298 -15.20 0.26 -0.43
CA THR A 298 -16.32 1.13 -0.02
C THR A 298 -15.85 2.36 0.78
N PRO A 299 -14.98 2.24 1.82
CA PRO A 299 -14.49 3.40 2.57
C PRO A 299 -13.69 4.41 1.73
N LEU A 300 -13.03 3.97 0.66
CA LEU A 300 -12.32 4.87 -0.27
C LEU A 300 -13.31 5.73 -1.05
N TYR A 301 -14.34 5.10 -1.60
CA TYR A 301 -15.35 5.81 -2.40
C TYR A 301 -16.19 6.78 -1.57
N GLU A 302 -16.46 6.44 -0.31
CA GLU A 302 -17.11 7.36 0.64
C GLU A 302 -16.33 8.68 0.83
N ARG A 303 -15.01 8.71 0.54
CA ARG A 303 -14.23 9.96 0.60
C ARG A 303 -14.63 10.97 -0.46
N PHE A 304 -15.27 10.54 -1.54
CA PHE A 304 -15.72 11.38 -2.65
C PHE A 304 -17.16 11.85 -2.43
N ASP A 305 -17.33 12.75 -1.46
CA ASP A 305 -18.63 13.29 -1.03
C ASP A 305 -19.69 12.19 -0.76
N GLY A 306 -19.28 11.07 -0.15
CA GLY A 306 -20.19 9.97 0.20
C GLY A 306 -20.64 9.11 -0.99
N TYR A 307 -19.87 9.05 -2.08
CA TYR A 307 -20.22 8.21 -3.24
C TYR A 307 -20.41 6.74 -2.84
N GLU A 308 -21.58 6.19 -3.19
CA GLU A 308 -21.92 4.79 -2.94
C GLU A 308 -21.41 3.91 -4.08
N LEU A 309 -20.47 3.02 -3.78
CA LEU A 309 -19.93 2.08 -4.76
C LEU A 309 -20.96 0.97 -5.06
N ALA A 310 -21.54 0.99 -6.26
CA ALA A 310 -22.53 0.00 -6.68
C ALA A 310 -21.91 -1.42 -6.81
N PRO A 311 -22.50 -2.46 -6.19
CA PRO A 311 -22.01 -3.85 -6.33
C PRO A 311 -21.96 -4.33 -7.80
N ASP A 312 -22.97 -4.01 -8.59
CA ASP A 312 -23.06 -4.39 -10.01
C ASP A 312 -21.90 -3.80 -10.85
N LEU A 313 -21.39 -2.62 -10.46
CA LEU A 313 -20.23 -2.02 -11.10
C LEU A 313 -19.00 -2.88 -10.83
N ILE A 314 -18.75 -3.26 -9.58
CA ILE A 314 -17.61 -4.11 -9.19
C ILE A 314 -17.64 -5.43 -9.95
N GLU A 315 -18.78 -6.11 -9.98
CA GLU A 315 -18.93 -7.38 -10.71
C GLU A 315 -18.64 -7.24 -12.21
N THR A 316 -19.15 -6.17 -12.82
CA THR A 316 -18.94 -5.87 -14.24
C THR A 316 -17.47 -5.60 -14.53
N GLU A 317 -16.82 -4.80 -13.69
CA GLU A 317 -15.41 -4.44 -13.83
C GLU A 317 -14.49 -5.65 -13.66
N ILE A 318 -14.76 -6.54 -12.69
CA ILE A 318 -14.02 -7.80 -12.54
C ILE A 318 -14.22 -8.70 -13.76
N ARG A 319 -15.45 -8.81 -14.26
CA ARG A 319 -15.76 -9.63 -15.44
C ARG A 319 -15.02 -9.12 -16.67
N ASP A 320 -14.96 -7.81 -16.85
CA ASP A 320 -14.25 -7.17 -17.95
C ASP A 320 -12.73 -7.35 -17.83
N MET A 321 -12.19 -7.19 -16.62
CA MET A 321 -10.76 -7.42 -16.34
C MET A 321 -10.35 -8.85 -16.74
N ARG A 322 -11.15 -9.85 -16.38
CA ARG A 322 -10.91 -11.27 -16.72
C ARG A 322 -10.94 -11.55 -18.23
N ARG A 323 -11.53 -10.65 -19.04
CA ARG A 323 -11.61 -10.76 -20.50
C ARG A 323 -10.47 -10.02 -21.22
N GLN A 324 -9.64 -9.27 -20.50
CA GLN A 324 -8.55 -8.53 -21.11
C GLN A 324 -7.54 -9.47 -21.78
N PRO A 325 -6.98 -9.07 -22.95
CA PRO A 325 -5.91 -9.82 -23.58
C PRO A 325 -4.73 -10.01 -22.61
N GLY A 326 -4.29 -11.25 -22.43
CA GLY A 326 -3.18 -11.57 -21.54
C GLY A 326 -3.59 -12.01 -20.13
N PHE A 327 -4.85 -11.81 -19.73
CA PHE A 327 -5.34 -12.34 -18.46
C PHE A 327 -5.17 -13.86 -18.39
N GLY A 328 -4.64 -14.36 -17.29
CA GLY A 328 -4.35 -15.78 -17.05
C GLY A 328 -3.15 -16.34 -17.81
N ARG A 329 -2.49 -15.57 -18.69
CA ARG A 329 -1.30 -16.05 -19.42
C ARG A 329 -0.10 -16.15 -18.47
N ARG A 330 0.73 -17.16 -18.68
CA ARG A 330 2.05 -17.30 -18.04
C ARG A 330 3.12 -16.96 -19.08
N ASP A 331 4.22 -16.36 -18.64
CA ASP A 331 5.39 -16.21 -19.51
C ASP A 331 6.00 -17.61 -19.70
N LEU A 332 6.01 -18.08 -20.96
CA LEU A 332 6.54 -19.38 -21.35
C LEU A 332 8.07 -19.39 -21.35
#